data_AF-A0A4Z0MK04-F1
#
_entry.id   AF-A0A4Z0MK04-F1
#
_cell.length_a   1.000
_cell.length_b   1.000
_cell.length_c   1.000
_cell.angle_alpha   90.00
_cell.angle_beta   90.00
_cell.angle_gamma   90.00
#
_symmetry.space_group_name_H-M   'P 1'
#
loop_
_entity.id
_entity.type
_entity.pdbx_description
1 polymer ?
#
loop_
_entity_poly.entity_id
_entity_poly.type
_entity_poly.pdbx_seq_one_letter_code
_entity_poly.pdbx_strand_id
1 'polypeptide(L)'
;MYSIDKKDKLLLILDLDETLIHASSTELDRPADFRLFDYHIYKRPHLKEFLTSCSRHFRLAIWSSASDDYVAEVTKQIVPASIPLDFVWGRSRCTYCFHNAAFEESGHTNYHSHYDYVKVLKKLRRHGYDLNKVLIVDDTPAKSKRNFGNAIYPKEYKGQSYDSELALLSDYLIQLKDAENVRSIEKRGWRNHMNCSSETDL
;
A
#
# COMPACT_ATOMS: atom_id res chain seq x y z
N MET A 1 -3.53 16.15 -28.65
CA MET A 1 -3.09 15.45 -27.43
C MET A 1 -4.35 15.12 -26.63
N TYR A 2 -4.86 13.89 -26.71
CA TYR A 2 -6.08 13.52 -26.00
C TYR A 2 -5.79 13.52 -24.49
N SER A 3 -6.56 14.30 -23.74
CA SER A 3 -6.54 14.23 -22.27
C SER A 3 -7.15 12.89 -21.89
N ILE A 4 -6.37 11.99 -21.27
CA ILE A 4 -6.90 10.74 -20.70
C ILE A 4 -7.94 11.16 -19.65
N ASP A 5 -9.20 10.72 -19.82
CA ASP A 5 -10.24 10.97 -18.83
C ASP A 5 -9.77 10.41 -17.49
N LYS A 6 -9.97 11.17 -16.40
CA LYS A 6 -9.61 10.73 -15.05
C LYS A 6 -10.18 9.33 -14.74
N LYS A 7 -11.33 8.96 -15.32
CA LYS A 7 -11.96 7.64 -15.17
C LYS A 7 -11.18 6.48 -15.80
N ASP A 8 -10.33 6.74 -16.79
CA ASP A 8 -9.59 5.68 -17.50
C ASP A 8 -8.30 5.29 -16.78
N LYS A 9 -7.84 6.12 -15.83
CA LYS A 9 -6.66 5.82 -15.00
C LYS A 9 -6.93 4.67 -14.05
N LEU A 10 -5.92 3.83 -13.88
CA LEU A 10 -5.88 2.80 -12.83
C LEU A 10 -6.05 3.45 -11.45
N LEU A 11 -6.77 2.76 -10.56
CA LEU A 11 -6.81 3.07 -9.14
C LEU A 11 -5.64 2.39 -8.44
N LEU A 12 -4.83 3.16 -7.73
CA LEU A 12 -3.77 2.68 -6.87
C LEU A 12 -4.15 2.91 -5.40
N ILE A 13 -4.37 1.82 -4.67
CA ILE A 13 -4.69 1.83 -3.25
C ILE A 13 -3.40 1.57 -2.47
N LEU A 14 -3.10 2.42 -1.50
CA LEU A 14 -1.89 2.36 -0.69
C LEU A 14 -2.23 2.04 0.76
N ASP A 15 -1.52 1.07 1.35
CA ASP A 15 -1.45 0.91 2.80
C ASP A 15 -0.63 2.03 3.46
N LEU A 16 -0.75 2.19 4.78
CA LEU A 16 -0.01 3.19 5.55
C LEU A 16 1.18 2.59 6.30
N ASP A 17 0.90 1.89 7.40
CA ASP A 17 1.90 1.38 8.32
C ASP A 17 2.74 0.30 7.63
N GLU A 18 4.06 0.35 7.86
CA GLU A 18 5.09 -0.49 7.23
C GLU A 18 5.14 -0.39 5.68
N THR A 19 4.33 0.47 5.07
CA THR A 19 4.31 0.70 3.62
C THR A 19 4.74 2.11 3.25
N LEU A 20 4.02 3.15 3.68
CA LEU A 20 4.32 4.58 3.44
C LEU A 20 4.96 5.26 4.65
N ILE A 21 4.66 4.77 5.85
CA ILE A 21 5.19 5.27 7.11
C ILE A 21 5.57 4.11 8.03
N HIS A 22 6.29 4.42 9.09
CA HIS A 22 6.45 3.53 10.23
C HIS A 22 6.02 4.27 11.50
N ALA A 23 5.20 3.63 12.32
CA ALA A 23 4.71 4.16 13.58
C ALA A 23 5.29 3.35 14.74
N SER A 24 5.97 4.02 15.67
CA SER A 24 6.62 3.37 16.81
C SER A 24 6.20 4.02 18.12
N SER A 25 5.96 3.22 19.15
CA SER A 25 5.69 3.72 20.51
C SER A 25 6.93 4.28 21.20
N THR A 26 8.12 3.97 20.68
CA THR A 26 9.41 4.47 21.16
C THR A 26 10.14 5.21 20.06
N GLU A 27 10.97 6.19 20.42
CA GLU A 27 11.77 6.90 19.42
C GLU A 27 12.88 5.99 18.90
N LEU A 28 13.09 6.05 17.59
CA LEU A 28 14.20 5.43 16.92
C LEU A 28 15.49 6.23 17.18
N ASP A 29 16.58 5.78 16.58
CA ASP A 29 17.89 6.46 16.57
C ASP A 29 17.91 7.79 15.79
N ARG A 30 16.75 8.23 15.28
CA ARG A 30 16.53 9.53 14.64
C ARG A 30 15.23 10.18 15.12
N PRO A 31 15.14 11.52 15.06
CA PRO A 31 13.91 12.24 15.37
C PRO A 31 12.73 11.77 14.51
N ALA A 32 11.55 11.67 15.12
CA ALA A 32 10.31 11.44 14.40
C ALA A 32 9.99 12.60 13.44
N ASP A 33 9.37 12.29 12.29
CA ASP A 33 8.88 13.33 11.37
C ASP A 33 7.70 14.10 11.97
N PHE A 34 6.88 13.42 12.76
CA PHE A 34 5.85 14.02 13.61
C PHE A 34 5.38 13.01 14.68
N ARG A 35 4.63 13.51 15.67
CA ARG A 35 3.93 12.67 16.65
C ARG A 35 2.44 12.66 16.37
N LEU A 36 1.80 11.51 16.57
CA LEU A 36 0.36 11.37 16.48
C LEU A 36 -0.11 10.34 17.51
N PHE A 37 -1.04 10.74 18.38
CA PHE A 37 -1.37 9.99 19.61
C PHE A 37 -0.08 9.64 20.38
N ASP A 38 0.07 8.37 20.77
CA ASP A 38 1.24 7.85 21.48
C ASP A 38 2.37 7.36 20.55
N TYR A 39 2.28 7.63 19.25
CA TYR A 39 3.23 7.15 18.25
C TYR A 39 4.17 8.24 17.72
N HIS A 40 5.42 7.85 17.54
CA HIS A 40 6.42 8.54 16.75
C HIS A 40 6.31 8.05 15.30
N ILE A 41 6.01 8.96 14.38
CA ILE A 41 5.77 8.63 12.99
C ILE A 41 6.99 8.99 12.14
N TYR A 42 7.41 8.04 11.33
CA TYR A 42 8.52 8.13 10.41
C TYR A 42 8.01 8.01 8.98
N LYS A 43 8.21 9.05 8.16
CA LYS A 43 7.89 8.99 6.74
C LYS A 43 8.92 8.09 6.06
N ARG A 44 8.45 7.18 5.20
CA ARG A 44 9.35 6.39 4.37
C ARG A 44 10.10 7.32 3.41
N PRO A 45 11.41 7.12 3.19
CA PRO A 45 12.15 7.95 2.24
C PRO A 45 11.48 7.95 0.86
N HIS A 46 11.59 9.07 0.15
CA HIS A 46 10.95 9.33 -1.16
C HIS A 46 9.41 9.40 -1.18
N LEU A 47 8.74 9.44 -0.02
CA LEU A 47 7.27 9.42 0.06
C LEU A 47 6.60 10.56 -0.73
N LYS A 48 7.11 11.79 -0.65
CA LYS A 48 6.51 12.93 -1.34
C LYS A 48 6.64 12.80 -2.86
N GLU A 49 7.82 12.40 -3.32
CA GLU A 49 8.15 12.17 -4.72
C GLU A 49 7.30 11.01 -5.27
N PHE A 50 7.19 9.92 -4.52
CA PHE A 50 6.36 8.75 -4.84
C PHE A 50 4.89 9.13 -5.05
N LEU A 51 4.28 9.82 -4.08
CA LEU A 51 2.87 10.24 -4.17
C LEU A 51 2.65 11.20 -5.35
N THR A 52 3.57 12.16 -5.53
CA THR A 52 3.50 13.13 -6.63
C THR A 52 3.58 12.42 -7.98
N SER A 53 4.54 11.51 -8.15
CA SER A 53 4.72 10.72 -9.37
C SER A 53 3.48 9.86 -9.67
N CYS A 54 3.02 9.09 -8.69
CA CYS A 54 1.86 8.23 -8.84
C CYS A 54 0.59 9.03 -9.16
N SER A 55 0.37 10.20 -8.54
CA SER A 55 -0.82 11.03 -8.79
C SER A 55 -0.97 11.51 -10.24
N ARG A 56 0.14 11.57 -11.00
CA ARG A 56 0.12 11.94 -12.43
C ARG A 56 -0.47 10.81 -13.29
N HIS A 57 -0.28 9.55 -12.89
CA HIS A 57 -0.62 8.37 -13.68
C HIS A 57 -1.81 7.58 -13.13
N PHE A 58 -2.07 7.67 -11.84
CA PHE A 58 -3.07 6.90 -11.12
C PHE A 58 -4.09 7.79 -10.42
N ARG A 59 -5.29 7.26 -10.23
CA ARG A 59 -6.17 7.71 -9.14
C ARG A 59 -5.62 7.11 -7.84
N LEU A 60 -5.52 7.89 -6.78
CA LEU A 60 -4.95 7.42 -5.52
C LEU A 60 -6.03 7.22 -4.46
N ALA A 61 -5.83 6.23 -3.60
CA ALA A 61 -6.65 6.02 -2.41
C ALA A 61 -5.81 5.43 -1.28
N ILE A 62 -6.25 5.65 -0.04
CA ILE A 62 -5.64 5.06 1.15
C ILE A 62 -6.56 3.99 1.71
N TRP A 63 -6.00 2.83 2.04
CA TRP A 63 -6.71 1.78 2.78
C TRP A 63 -5.79 1.07 3.76
N SER A 64 -5.98 1.31 5.06
CA SER A 64 -5.23 0.68 6.16
C SER A 64 -6.13 -0.11 7.11
N SER A 65 -5.54 -1.08 7.84
CA SER A 65 -6.18 -1.82 8.93
C SER A 65 -6.13 -1.10 10.28
N ALA A 66 -5.46 0.04 10.36
CA ALA A 66 -5.48 0.92 11.54
C ALA A 66 -6.84 1.62 11.71
N SER A 67 -7.09 2.20 12.89
CA SER A 67 -8.36 2.85 13.18
C SER A 67 -8.63 4.03 12.25
N ASP A 68 -9.89 4.29 11.96
CA ASP A 68 -10.31 5.27 10.95
C ASP A 68 -9.83 6.70 11.26
N ASP A 69 -9.80 7.09 12.53
CA ASP A 69 -9.26 8.36 13.01
C ASP A 69 -7.75 8.49 12.78
N TYR A 70 -6.98 7.45 13.12
CA TYR A 70 -5.56 7.39 12.87
C TYR A 70 -5.24 7.50 11.37
N VAL A 71 -5.94 6.71 10.54
CA VAL A 71 -5.74 6.72 9.09
C VAL A 71 -6.03 8.10 8.50
N ALA A 72 -7.10 8.76 8.96
CA ALA A 72 -7.44 10.12 8.51
C ALA A 72 -6.35 11.14 8.88
N GLU A 73 -5.89 11.14 10.13
CA GLU A 73 -4.89 12.11 10.60
C GLU A 73 -3.50 11.88 9.98
N VAL A 74 -3.04 10.63 9.86
CA VAL A 74 -1.79 10.32 9.15
C VAL A 74 -1.89 10.78 7.69
N THR A 75 -2.98 10.43 7.00
CA THR A 75 -3.16 10.79 5.59
C THR A 75 -3.06 12.31 5.38
N LYS A 76 -3.68 13.09 6.28
CA LYS A 76 -3.64 14.56 6.25
C LYS A 76 -2.22 15.13 6.41
N GLN A 77 -1.35 14.45 7.17
CA GLN A 77 0.02 14.87 7.41
C GLN A 77 1.00 14.48 6.29
N ILE A 78 0.73 13.39 5.57
CA ILE A 78 1.67 12.83 4.59
C ILE A 78 1.28 13.07 3.14
N VAL A 79 -0.01 13.22 2.82
CA VAL A 79 -0.48 13.43 1.44
C VAL A 79 -0.57 14.93 1.16
N PRO A 80 0.18 15.46 0.16
CA PRO A 80 0.05 16.86 -0.25
C PRO A 80 -1.39 17.22 -0.62
N ALA A 81 -1.89 18.37 -0.16
CA ALA A 81 -3.27 18.82 -0.41
C ALA A 81 -3.62 18.98 -1.91
N SER A 82 -2.62 19.11 -2.78
CA SER A 82 -2.78 19.14 -4.24
C SER A 82 -3.09 17.77 -4.86
N ILE A 83 -2.96 16.68 -4.10
CA ILE A 83 -3.19 15.32 -4.57
C ILE A 83 -4.56 14.85 -4.09
N PRO A 84 -5.57 14.77 -4.99
CA PRO A 84 -6.88 14.28 -4.61
C PRO A 84 -6.85 12.77 -4.39
N LEU A 85 -7.51 12.32 -3.32
CA LEU A 85 -7.74 10.90 -3.04
C LEU A 85 -9.19 10.54 -3.36
N ASP A 86 -9.39 9.39 -3.98
CA ASP A 86 -10.72 8.85 -4.26
C ASP A 86 -11.44 8.41 -2.96
N PHE A 87 -10.69 7.87 -2.01
CA PHE A 87 -11.15 7.58 -0.66
C PHE A 87 -9.98 7.41 0.33
N VAL A 88 -10.31 7.53 1.61
CA VAL A 88 -9.44 7.23 2.75
C VAL A 88 -10.21 6.29 3.67
N TRP A 89 -9.79 5.03 3.75
CA TRP A 89 -10.48 3.98 4.48
C TRP A 89 -9.61 3.38 5.57
N GLY A 90 -10.13 3.36 6.80
CA GLY A 90 -9.53 2.63 7.91
C GLY A 90 -10.17 1.27 8.15
N ARG A 91 -9.92 0.75 9.36
CA ARG A 91 -10.35 -0.56 9.84
C ARG A 91 -11.83 -0.84 9.64
N SER A 92 -12.71 0.16 9.79
CA SER A 92 -14.16 -0.01 9.59
C SER A 92 -14.53 -0.58 8.21
N ARG A 93 -13.66 -0.39 7.21
CA ARG A 93 -13.83 -0.90 5.85
C ARG A 93 -13.14 -2.24 5.61
N CYS A 94 -12.28 -2.70 6.50
CA CYS A 94 -11.72 -4.04 6.46
C CYS A 94 -12.79 -5.12 6.74
N THR A 95 -12.44 -6.37 6.50
CA THR A 95 -13.27 -7.53 6.89
C THR A 95 -12.53 -8.27 7.98
N TYR A 96 -13.11 -8.33 9.17
CA TYR A 96 -12.58 -9.14 10.26
C TYR A 96 -12.71 -10.62 9.89
N CYS A 97 -11.58 -11.28 9.65
CA CYS A 97 -11.54 -12.67 9.19
C CYS A 97 -10.79 -13.53 10.20
N PHE A 98 -11.32 -14.72 10.47
CA PHE A 98 -10.60 -15.76 11.18
C PHE A 98 -9.62 -16.48 10.23
N HIS A 99 -8.36 -16.66 10.63
CA HIS A 99 -7.37 -17.51 9.99
C HIS A 99 -7.36 -18.88 10.67
N ASN A 100 -7.81 -19.92 9.97
CA ASN A 100 -7.70 -21.33 10.40
C ASN A 100 -6.25 -21.88 10.40
N ALA A 101 -5.22 -21.03 10.35
CA ALA A 101 -3.84 -21.43 10.08
C ALA A 101 -2.92 -21.19 11.27
N ALA A 102 -3.19 -21.85 12.39
CA ALA A 102 -2.16 -22.19 13.37
C ALA A 102 -2.68 -23.37 14.21
N PHE A 103 -2.82 -24.53 13.58
CA PHE A 103 -2.39 -25.73 14.31
C PHE A 103 -0.88 -25.69 14.21
N GLU A 104 -0.23 -25.07 15.19
CA GLU A 104 1.18 -25.39 15.40
C GLU A 104 1.26 -26.90 15.61
N GLU A 105 2.28 -27.53 15.04
CA GLU A 105 2.60 -28.96 15.27
C GLU A 105 2.80 -29.26 16.77
N SER A 106 2.97 -28.21 17.59
CA SER A 106 3.09 -28.20 19.05
C SER A 106 1.76 -28.35 19.82
N GLY A 107 0.60 -28.22 19.17
CA GLY A 107 -0.71 -28.25 19.83
C GLY A 107 -1.07 -26.98 20.64
N HIS A 108 -0.28 -25.90 20.54
CA HIS A 108 -0.60 -24.62 21.17
C HIS A 108 -1.35 -23.69 20.20
N THR A 109 -2.63 -23.44 20.51
CA THR A 109 -3.47 -22.45 19.82
C THR A 109 -3.21 -21.07 20.41
N ASN A 110 -2.53 -20.19 19.69
CA ASN A 110 -2.38 -18.79 20.08
C ASN A 110 -3.63 -17.99 19.67
N TYR A 111 -4.66 -18.01 20.51
CA TYR A 111 -5.99 -17.41 20.27
C TYR A 111 -5.97 -15.94 19.77
N HIS A 112 -4.91 -15.17 20.07
CA HIS A 112 -4.75 -13.78 19.62
C HIS A 112 -4.24 -13.63 18.16
N SER A 113 -3.64 -14.66 17.58
CA SER A 113 -3.04 -14.67 16.24
C SER A 113 -4.04 -15.05 15.12
N HIS A 114 -5.25 -15.47 15.47
CA HIS A 114 -6.18 -16.05 14.49
C HIS A 114 -7.11 -15.05 13.81
N TYR A 115 -6.95 -13.74 14.02
CA TYR A 115 -7.86 -12.76 13.46
C TYR A 115 -7.13 -11.63 12.75
N ASP A 116 -7.46 -11.44 11.48
CA ASP A 116 -6.89 -10.39 10.64
C ASP A 116 -7.97 -9.47 10.08
N TYR A 117 -7.61 -8.19 9.94
CA TYR A 117 -8.40 -7.22 9.18
C TYR A 117 -7.97 -7.27 7.71
N VAL A 118 -8.77 -7.95 6.88
CA VAL A 118 -8.46 -8.19 5.46
C VAL A 118 -9.09 -7.11 4.57
N LYS A 119 -8.32 -6.59 3.61
CA LYS A 119 -8.74 -5.56 2.64
C LYS A 119 -9.34 -6.22 1.40
N VAL A 120 -10.64 -6.52 1.43
CA VAL A 120 -11.31 -7.28 0.36
C VAL A 120 -11.73 -6.35 -0.80
N LEU A 121 -10.98 -6.37 -1.91
CA LEU A 121 -11.25 -5.50 -3.07
C LEU A 121 -12.64 -5.69 -3.69
N LYS A 122 -13.28 -6.87 -3.53
CA LYS A 122 -14.67 -7.11 -3.98
C LYS A 122 -15.67 -6.08 -3.41
N LYS A 123 -15.36 -5.42 -2.28
CA LYS A 123 -16.16 -4.30 -1.75
C LYS A 123 -16.18 -3.11 -2.73
N LEU A 124 -15.07 -2.80 -3.39
CA LEU A 124 -14.96 -1.71 -4.37
C LEU A 124 -15.85 -1.94 -5.59
N ARG A 125 -16.03 -3.18 -6.02
CA ARG A 125 -16.94 -3.48 -7.14
C ARG A 125 -18.37 -3.01 -6.87
N ARG A 126 -18.82 -3.06 -5.60
CA ARG A 126 -20.15 -2.52 -5.20
C ARG A 126 -20.20 -0.98 -5.25
N HIS A 127 -19.05 -0.33 -5.26
CA HIS A 127 -18.88 1.12 -5.40
C HIS A 127 -18.52 1.54 -6.84
N GLY A 128 -18.68 0.64 -7.82
CA GLY A 128 -18.49 0.97 -9.25
C GLY A 128 -17.05 0.90 -9.75
N TYR A 129 -16.10 0.38 -8.97
CA TYR A 129 -14.73 0.19 -9.44
C TYR A 129 -14.57 -1.12 -10.23
N ASP A 130 -13.90 -1.05 -11.38
CA ASP A 130 -13.47 -2.22 -12.13
C ASP A 130 -12.18 -2.81 -11.54
N LEU A 131 -12.23 -4.06 -11.07
CA LEU A 131 -11.08 -4.73 -10.48
C LEU A 131 -9.98 -5.04 -11.50
N ASN A 132 -10.24 -5.01 -12.80
CA ASN A 132 -9.19 -5.08 -13.82
C ASN A 132 -8.33 -3.81 -13.85
N LYS A 133 -8.83 -2.72 -13.24
CA LYS A 133 -8.20 -1.40 -13.20
C LYS A 133 -7.79 -0.96 -11.79
N VAL A 134 -7.64 -1.90 -10.85
CA VAL A 134 -7.29 -1.61 -9.44
C VAL A 134 -6.00 -2.31 -9.04
N LEU A 135 -5.07 -1.58 -8.45
CA LEU A 135 -3.88 -2.10 -7.76
C LEU A 135 -3.98 -1.81 -6.27
N ILE A 136 -3.44 -2.70 -5.45
CA ILE A 136 -3.26 -2.47 -4.01
C ILE A 136 -1.82 -2.76 -3.60
N VAL A 137 -1.21 -1.81 -2.89
CA VAL A 137 0.14 -1.92 -2.32
C VAL A 137 -0.02 -2.08 -0.82
N ASP A 138 0.47 -3.20 -0.30
CA ASP A 138 0.37 -3.59 1.11
C ASP A 138 1.57 -4.50 1.40
N ASP A 139 2.37 -4.22 2.41
CA ASP A 139 3.54 -5.01 2.78
C ASP A 139 3.17 -6.43 3.28
N THR A 140 1.94 -6.63 3.73
CA THR A 140 1.50 -7.86 4.40
C THR A 140 0.67 -8.76 3.46
N PRO A 141 1.19 -9.89 2.97
CA PRO A 141 0.46 -10.80 2.07
C PRO A 141 -0.87 -11.32 2.64
N ALA A 142 -0.95 -11.52 3.95
CA ALA A 142 -2.17 -12.00 4.62
C ALA A 142 -3.35 -11.02 4.46
N LYS A 143 -3.10 -9.70 4.54
CA LYS A 143 -4.13 -8.65 4.41
C LYS A 143 -4.72 -8.56 3.00
N SER A 144 -3.97 -9.01 1.99
CA SER A 144 -4.33 -9.00 0.56
C SER A 144 -4.55 -10.38 -0.06
N LYS A 145 -4.62 -11.44 0.75
CA LYS A 145 -4.75 -12.85 0.31
C LYS A 145 -5.94 -13.12 -0.64
N ARG A 146 -6.97 -12.26 -0.64
CA ARG A 146 -8.16 -12.38 -1.50
C ARG A 146 -8.11 -11.52 -2.77
N ASN A 147 -7.00 -10.83 -3.02
CA ASN A 147 -6.83 -9.84 -4.08
C ASN A 147 -5.94 -10.37 -5.22
N PHE A 148 -6.23 -11.58 -5.70
CA PHE A 148 -5.41 -12.26 -6.72
C PHE A 148 -5.27 -11.42 -7.99
N GLY A 149 -4.00 -11.16 -8.35
CA GLY A 149 -3.62 -10.36 -9.51
C GLY A 149 -3.62 -8.84 -9.28
N ASN A 150 -4.14 -8.34 -8.16
CA ASN A 150 -4.21 -6.90 -7.88
C ASN A 150 -3.11 -6.41 -6.92
N ALA A 151 -2.60 -7.28 -6.06
CA ALA A 151 -1.69 -6.89 -5.00
C ALA A 151 -0.22 -6.81 -5.45
N ILE A 152 0.50 -5.82 -4.92
CA ILE A 152 1.95 -5.64 -5.01
C ILE A 152 2.49 -5.56 -3.58
N TYR A 153 3.53 -6.34 -3.29
CA TYR A 153 4.10 -6.46 -1.94
C TYR A 153 5.47 -5.74 -1.88
N PRO A 154 5.52 -4.50 -1.35
CA PRO A 154 6.77 -3.82 -1.03
C PRO A 154 7.45 -4.48 0.17
N LYS A 155 8.71 -4.10 0.44
CA LYS A 155 9.38 -4.48 1.68
C LYS A 155 8.73 -3.67 2.79
N GLU A 156 8.55 -4.29 3.95
CA GLU A 156 8.15 -3.55 5.14
C GLU A 156 9.16 -2.43 5.46
N TYR A 157 8.64 -1.31 5.94
CA TYR A 157 9.42 -0.16 6.37
C TYR A 157 9.45 -0.07 7.90
N LYS A 158 10.63 -0.04 8.51
CA LYS A 158 10.79 0.06 9.98
C LYS A 158 11.59 1.30 10.40
N GLY A 159 11.52 2.37 9.61
CA GLY A 159 12.17 3.65 9.95
C GLY A 159 13.56 3.87 9.36
N GLN A 160 14.12 2.92 8.60
CA GLN A 160 15.46 3.03 8.01
C GLN A 160 15.60 4.26 7.10
N SER A 161 16.62 5.10 7.30
CA SER A 161 16.81 6.32 6.50
C SER A 161 17.33 6.04 5.09
N TYR A 162 17.97 4.89 4.87
CA TYR A 162 18.55 4.47 3.59
C TYR A 162 17.60 3.64 2.71
N ASP A 163 16.33 3.48 3.12
CA ASP A 163 15.32 2.76 2.32
C ASP A 163 15.06 3.50 1.00
N SER A 164 15.06 2.76 -0.12
CA SER A 164 14.78 3.29 -1.47
C SER A 164 13.58 2.61 -2.13
N GLU A 165 12.79 1.88 -1.34
CA GLU A 165 11.75 0.99 -1.85
C GLU A 165 10.65 1.76 -2.59
N LEU A 166 10.24 2.93 -2.10
CA LEU A 166 9.23 3.74 -2.77
C LEU A 166 9.72 4.29 -4.12
N ALA A 167 11.01 4.60 -4.26
CA ALA A 167 11.57 5.03 -5.54
C ALA A 167 11.45 3.88 -6.56
N LEU A 168 11.94 2.69 -6.20
CA LEU A 168 11.84 1.48 -7.03
C LEU A 168 10.38 1.11 -7.36
N LEU A 169 9.49 1.22 -6.37
CA LEU A 169 8.07 0.92 -6.54
C LEU A 169 7.38 1.91 -7.48
N SER A 170 7.70 3.21 -7.40
CA SER A 170 7.19 4.22 -8.34
C SER A 170 7.49 3.82 -9.77
N ASP A 171 8.74 3.47 -10.06
CA ASP A 171 9.18 3.13 -11.42
C ASP A 171 8.46 1.87 -11.92
N TYR A 172 8.35 0.84 -11.08
CA TYR A 172 7.59 -0.37 -11.42
C TYR A 172 6.11 -0.08 -11.69
N LEU A 173 5.45 0.71 -10.83
CA LEU A 173 4.03 1.05 -11.00
C LEU A 173 3.79 1.78 -12.31
N ILE A 174 4.66 2.73 -12.68
CA ILE A 174 4.53 3.49 -13.93
C ILE A 174 4.55 2.57 -15.16
N GLN A 175 5.27 1.45 -15.15
CA GLN A 175 5.24 0.46 -16.23
C GLN A 175 3.86 -0.19 -16.40
N LEU A 176 3.04 -0.22 -15.34
CA LEU A 176 1.71 -0.80 -15.36
C LEU A 176 0.61 0.21 -15.73
N LYS A 177 0.91 1.51 -15.83
CA LYS A 177 -0.09 2.59 -15.84
C LYS A 177 -1.16 2.47 -16.94
N ASP A 178 -0.78 1.91 -18.09
CA ASP A 178 -1.63 1.79 -19.29
C ASP A 178 -2.26 0.39 -19.44
N ALA A 179 -2.05 -0.50 -18.47
CA ALA A 179 -2.58 -1.87 -18.53
C ALA A 179 -4.11 -1.88 -18.61
N GLU A 180 -4.66 -2.62 -19.57
CA GLU A 180 -6.10 -2.84 -19.69
C GLU A 180 -6.66 -3.71 -18.57
N ASN A 181 -5.88 -4.73 -18.18
CA ASN A 181 -6.21 -5.60 -17.08
C ASN A 181 -4.95 -5.88 -16.26
N VAL A 182 -4.82 -5.26 -15.09
CA VAL A 182 -3.66 -5.49 -14.23
C VAL A 182 -3.63 -6.92 -13.72
N ARG A 183 -4.76 -7.63 -13.62
CA ARG A 183 -4.83 -8.96 -12.99
C ARG A 183 -4.19 -10.07 -13.82
N SER A 184 -3.91 -9.84 -15.09
CA SER A 184 -3.17 -10.78 -15.95
C SER A 184 -1.65 -10.67 -15.81
N ILE A 185 -1.15 -9.65 -15.10
CA ILE A 185 0.28 -9.39 -14.96
C ILE A 185 0.83 -10.07 -13.70
N GLU A 186 1.92 -10.83 -13.83
CA GLU A 186 2.66 -11.38 -12.69
C GLU A 186 3.46 -10.27 -11.98
N LYS A 187 3.31 -10.18 -10.66
CA LYS A 187 3.89 -9.11 -9.83
C LYS A 187 4.76 -9.65 -8.70
N ARG A 188 4.77 -10.97 -8.49
CA ARG A 188 5.73 -11.61 -7.59
C ARG A 188 7.13 -11.39 -8.15
N GLY A 189 8.05 -11.01 -7.28
CA GLY A 189 9.42 -10.70 -7.70
C GLY A 189 9.54 -9.43 -8.55
N TRP A 190 8.57 -8.51 -8.53
CA TRP A 190 8.60 -7.25 -9.30
C TRP A 190 9.92 -6.47 -9.21
N ARG A 191 10.63 -6.54 -8.06
CA ARG A 191 11.96 -5.93 -7.90
C ARG A 191 13.01 -6.50 -8.86
N ASN A 192 12.93 -7.78 -9.17
CA ASN A 192 13.87 -8.42 -10.09
C ASN A 192 13.71 -7.85 -11.51
N HIS A 193 12.50 -7.40 -11.86
CA HIS A 193 12.26 -6.75 -13.15
C HIS A 193 12.91 -5.37 -13.22
N MET A 194 13.04 -4.69 -12.07
CA MET A 194 13.70 -3.38 -11.99
C MET A 194 15.22 -3.47 -12.09
N ASN A 195 15.81 -4.55 -11.55
CA ASN A 195 17.27 -4.76 -11.61
C ASN A 195 17.76 -5.20 -13.00
N CYS A 196 16.90 -5.84 -13.81
CA CYS A 196 17.27 -6.28 -15.16
C CYS A 196 17.31 -5.11 -16.16
N SER A 197 16.55 -4.04 -15.92
CA SER A 197 16.55 -2.83 -16.76
C SER A 197 17.78 -1.95 -16.58
N SER A 198 18.56 -2.12 -15.50
CA SER A 198 19.79 -1.35 -15.25
C SER A 198 21.06 -1.98 -15.84
N GLU A 199 21.00 -3.22 -16.33
CA GLU A 199 22.15 -3.93 -16.91
C GLU A 199 22.23 -3.80 -18.44
N THR A 200 21.25 -3.18 -19.10
CA THR A 200 21.21 -3.03 -20.56
C THR A 200 21.76 -1.69 -21.09
N ASP A 201 22.22 -0.82 -20.20
CA ASP A 201 22.78 0.51 -20.53
C ASP A 201 24.30 0.63 -20.28
N LEU A 202 25.06 -0.48 -20.39
CA LEU A 202 26.53 -0.50 -20.37
C LEU A 202 27.14 -1.12 -21.64
#